data_AF-A0A1H9P231-F1
#
_entry.id   AF-A0A1H9P231-F1
#
_cell.length_a   1.000
_cell.length_b   1.000
_cell.length_c   1.000
_cell.angle_alpha   90.00
_cell.angle_beta   90.00
_cell.angle_gamma   90.00
#
_symmetry.space_group_name_H-M   'P 1'
#
loop_
_entity.id
_entity.type
_entity.pdbx_description
1 polymer ?
#
loop_
_entity_poly.entity_id
_entity_poly.type
_entity_poly.pdbx_seq_one_letter_code
_entity_poly.pdbx_strand_id
1 'polypeptide(L)' 'MSATVLGEDGTGPAPVRPPPRVEHRPGVPGNLQCPACGSANVAQVLGDNGGVSYVCTACGHIWS' A
#
# COMPACT_ATOMS: atom_id res chain seq x y z
N MET A 1 -51.70 -9.10 -18.65
CA MET A 1 -50.43 -8.87 -19.36
C MET A 1 -49.57 -8.00 -18.42
N SER A 2 -49.08 -8.53 -17.30
CA SER A 2 -47.80 -9.22 -17.11
C SER A 2 -46.59 -8.49 -17.71
N ALA A 3 -45.73 -7.94 -16.84
CA ALA A 3 -44.32 -8.32 -16.77
C ALA A 3 -43.65 -7.63 -15.56
N THR A 4 -43.46 -8.41 -14.50
CA THR A 4 -42.43 -8.20 -13.47
C THR A 4 -41.07 -8.44 -14.11
N VAL A 5 -40.07 -7.61 -13.83
CA VAL A 5 -38.66 -8.02 -13.93
C VAL A 5 -38.00 -7.95 -12.55
N LEU A 6 -37.54 -9.12 -12.13
CA LEU A 6 -36.73 -9.46 -10.96
C LEU A 6 -35.24 -9.38 -11.31
N GLY A 7 -34.38 -9.24 -10.29
CA GLY A 7 -32.99 -9.76 -10.27
C GLY A 7 -31.92 -8.78 -10.77
N GLU A 8 -31.25 -8.02 -9.89
CA GLU A 8 -30.02 -8.37 -9.15
C GLU A 8 -28.77 -8.51 -10.03
N ASP A 9 -27.83 -7.55 -9.93
CA ASP A 9 -26.41 -7.85 -10.07
C ASP A 9 -25.72 -7.48 -8.75
N GLY A 10 -25.62 -8.48 -7.90
CA GLY A 10 -24.83 -8.45 -6.67
C GLY A 10 -23.34 -8.52 -6.97
N THR A 11 -22.76 -7.40 -7.41
CA THR A 11 -21.31 -7.23 -7.39
C THR A 11 -20.95 -5.98 -6.60
N GLY A 12 -21.31 -5.99 -5.31
CA GLY A 12 -20.66 -5.09 -4.36
C GLY A 12 -19.16 -5.42 -4.32
N PRO A 13 -18.24 -4.45 -4.32
CA PRO A 13 -16.82 -4.73 -4.21
C PRO A 13 -16.60 -5.56 -2.94
N ALA A 14 -15.90 -6.69 -3.08
CA ALA A 14 -15.54 -7.51 -1.94
C ALA A 14 -14.90 -6.61 -0.87
N PRO A 15 -15.25 -6.79 0.42
CA PRO A 15 -14.61 -6.04 1.47
C PRO A 15 -13.11 -6.31 1.38
N VAL A 16 -12.35 -5.30 0.98
CA VAL A 16 -10.90 -5.36 0.93
C VAL A 16 -10.47 -5.56 2.37
N ARG A 17 -10.11 -6.80 2.74
CA ARG A 17 -9.50 -7.06 4.04
C ARG A 17 -8.30 -6.13 4.08
N PRO A 18 -8.23 -5.17 5.01
CA PRO A 18 -7.00 -4.41 5.16
C PRO A 18 -5.89 -5.44 5.38
N PRO A 19 -4.71 -5.25 4.75
CA PRO A 19 -3.58 -6.13 5.02
C PRO A 19 -3.40 -6.19 6.53
N PRO A 20 -2.95 -7.35 7.08
CA PRO A 20 -2.65 -7.43 8.51
C PRO A 20 -1.83 -6.21 8.87
N ARG A 21 -2.21 -5.49 9.93
CA ARG A 21 -1.40 -4.40 10.47
C ARG A 21 -0.04 -5.01 10.75
N VAL A 22 0.90 -4.84 9.82
CA VAL A 22 2.29 -5.17 10.06
C VAL A 22 2.69 -4.15 11.09
N GLU A 23 2.62 -4.57 12.35
CA GLU A 23 3.16 -3.80 13.45
C GLU A 23 4.60 -3.52 13.06
N HIS A 24 4.89 -2.24 12.75
CA HIS A 24 6.23 -1.82 12.38
C HIS A 24 7.10 -2.10 13.59
N ARG A 25 7.74 -3.28 13.62
CA ARG A 25 8.93 -3.43 14.42
C ARG A 25 9.87 -2.35 13.91
N PRO A 26 10.29 -1.39 14.74
CA PRO A 26 11.27 -0.41 14.33
C PRO A 26 12.45 -1.21 13.81
N GLY A 27 12.71 -1.08 12.50
CA GLY A 27 13.82 -1.76 11.85
C GLY A 27 15.09 -1.49 12.64
N VAL A 28 15.96 -2.50 12.75
CA VAL A 28 17.29 -2.35 13.35
C VAL A 28 17.90 -1.04 12.81
N PRO A 29 18.33 -0.11 13.68
CA PRO A 29 18.85 1.20 13.27
C PRO A 29 20.05 0.97 12.36
N GLY A 30 19.83 1.09 11.05
CA GLY A 30 20.81 0.76 10.02
C GLY A 30 20.21 0.16 8.74
N ASN A 31 19.05 -0.51 8.82
CA ASN A 31 18.41 -1.14 7.66
C ASN A 31 17.09 -0.44 7.34
N LEU A 32 17.12 0.52 6.41
CA LEU A 32 15.94 1.23 5.95
C LEU A 32 14.96 0.23 5.28
N GLN A 33 13.75 0.10 5.83
CA GLN A 33 12.73 -0.85 5.38
C GLN A 33 11.43 -0.13 5.04
N CYS A 34 10.71 -0.64 4.03
CA CYS A 34 9.44 -0.08 3.61
C CYS A 34 8.37 -0.27 4.69
N PRO A 35 7.72 0.80 5.18
CA PRO A 35 6.65 0.69 6.15
C PRO A 35 5.40 -0.04 5.59
N ALA A 36 5.14 0.01 4.28
CA ALA A 36 3.94 -0.63 3.75
C ALA A 36 4.03 -2.17 3.68
N CYS A 37 5.21 -2.73 3.40
CA CYS A 37 5.37 -4.16 3.12
C CYS A 37 6.55 -4.85 3.85
N GLY A 38 7.38 -4.09 4.57
CA GLY A 38 8.56 -4.60 5.27
C GLY A 38 9.77 -4.93 4.38
N SER A 39 9.70 -4.67 3.08
CA SER A 39 10.81 -4.93 2.16
C SER A 39 11.98 -3.97 2.39
N ALA A 40 13.22 -4.46 2.27
CA ALA A 40 14.44 -3.63 2.26
C ALA A 40 14.76 -3.01 0.89
N ASN A 41 13.95 -3.32 -0.14
CA ASN A 41 14.14 -2.79 -1.49
C ASN A 41 13.61 -1.35 -1.56
N VAL A 42 14.45 -0.40 -1.14
CA VAL A 42 14.13 1.02 -1.05
C VAL A 42 15.17 1.83 -1.83
N ALA A 43 14.70 2.71 -2.70
CA ALA A 43 15.52 3.70 -3.37
C ALA A 43 15.31 5.07 -2.73
N GLN A 44 16.40 5.79 -2.51
CA GLN A 44 16.39 7.15 -2.03
C GLN A 44 16.35 8.11 -3.22
N VAL A 45 15.43 9.06 -3.20
CA VAL A 45 15.26 10.13 -4.18
C VAL A 45 15.61 11.44 -3.49
N LEU A 46 16.62 12.14 -4.00
CA LEU A 46 16.96 13.48 -3.52
C LEU A 46 16.12 14.50 -4.30
N GLY A 47 15.30 15.25 -3.59
CA GLY A 47 14.54 16.35 -4.16
C GLY A 47 15.42 17.59 -4.36
N ASP A 48 14.96 18.48 -5.23
CA ASP A 48 15.70 19.67 -5.67
C ASP A 48 15.97 20.66 -4.52
N ASN A 49 15.16 20.58 -3.45
CA ASN A 49 15.29 21.40 -2.25
C ASN A 49 16.20 20.78 -1.17
N GLY A 50 16.90 19.68 -1.48
CA GLY A 50 17.69 18.91 -0.50
C GLY A 50 16.85 18.02 0.42
N GLY A 51 15.54 17.90 0.16
CA GLY A 51 14.68 16.94 0.83
C GLY A 51 14.97 15.52 0.36
N VAL A 52 14.84 14.54 1.25
CA VAL A 52 14.99 13.13 0.91
C VAL A 52 13.60 12.51 0.86
N SER A 53 13.30 11.84 -0.24
CA SER A 53 12.14 10.95 -0.36
C SER A 53 12.63 9.53 -0.56
N TYR A 54 11.81 8.56 -0.17
CA TYR A 54 12.12 7.14 -0.30
C TYR A 54 11.00 6.48 -1.09
N VAL A 55 11.38 5.60 -2.01
CA VAL A 55 10.43 4.78 -2.78
C VAL A 55 10.77 3.31 -2.60
N CYS A 56 9.78 2.50 -2.25
CA CYS A 56 9.95 1.06 -2.23
C CYS A 56 9.79 0.50 -3.65
N THR A 57 10.84 -0.09 -4.19
CA THR A 57 10.80 -0.70 -5.53
C THR A 57 10.08 -2.04 -5.56
N ALA A 58 9.77 -2.62 -4.39
CA ALA A 58 8.99 -3.85 -4.28
C ALA A 58 7.47 -3.63 -4.32
N CYS A 59 6.95 -2.53 -3.73
CA CYS A 59 5.50 -2.29 -3.64
C CYS A 59 5.04 -0.92 -4.13
N GLY A 60 5.96 -0.02 -4.51
CA GLY A 60 5.63 1.32 -5.00
C GLY A 60 5.25 2.33 -3.91
N HIS A 61 5.40 1.99 -2.62
CA HIS A 61 5.12 2.93 -1.54
C HIS A 61 6.17 4.04 -1.47
N ILE A 62 5.72 5.29 -1.32
CA ILE A 62 6.56 6.49 -1.27
C ILE A 62 6.36 7.19 0.08
N TRP A 63 7.45 7.64 0.70
CA TRP A 63 7.43 8.46 1.93
C TRP A 63 8.59 9.47 1.94
N SER A 64 8.59 10.40 2.88
CA SER A 64 9.66 11.40 3.09
C SER A 64 9.99 11.50 4.57
#